data_AF-A0A1Q3CQG5-F1
#
_entry.id   AF-A0A1Q3CQG5-F1
#
_cell.length_a   1.000
_cell.length_b   1.000
_cell.length_c   1.000
_cell.angle_alpha   90.00
_cell.angle_beta   90.00
_cell.angle_gamma   90.00
#
_symmetry.space_group_name_H-M   'P 1'
#
loop_
_entity.id
_entity.type
_entity.pdbx_description
1 polymer ?
#
loop_
_entity_poly.entity_id
_entity_poly.type
_entity_poly.pdbx_seq_one_letter_code
_entity_poly.pdbx_strand_id
1 'polypeptide(L)'
;MKFDDSKIPFGRKTYLRLNPLRDFFLCSTISILSCSNCSYTSSQTETCYALSLGITAEMSLAAALSFFNKMKELADVLCDGCKQRVKAEKKILLEKGVPFLIIQLSKFYSSEDKIKGYIAFPLLLDMTPYCSSPSDMEYELYSFIVHVGETDSLGHYYAFVSMPSLWYKLNDEDFDEVDIQAVLKQDAYILFYKRRTLDITILPSYSDSFVELLVTRPVSALLWEMSPTRGRPGANNPALLNCSLRLLRNAPGTRYSKARGESLGKTRNICGA
;
A
#
# COMPACT_ATOMS: atom_id res chain seq x y z
N MET A 1 8.82 4.03 11.65
CA MET A 1 8.96 5.46 11.27
C MET A 1 7.98 6.29 12.08
N LYS A 2 8.43 7.34 12.77
CA LYS A 2 7.54 8.32 13.42
C LYS A 2 7.50 9.56 12.53
N PHE A 3 6.33 9.88 11.97
CA PHE A 3 6.13 11.13 11.24
C PHE A 3 5.89 12.27 12.25
N ASP A 4 6.56 13.40 12.05
CA ASP A 4 6.48 14.59 12.90
C ASP A 4 5.50 15.60 12.27
N ASP A 5 4.32 15.72 12.88
CA ASP A 5 3.22 16.58 12.42
C ASP A 5 3.48 18.08 12.61
N SER A 6 4.56 18.46 13.31
CA SER A 6 4.85 19.87 13.64
C SER A 6 5.27 20.71 12.44
N LYS A 7 5.59 20.09 11.29
CA LYS A 7 6.17 20.77 10.11
C LYS A 7 5.16 21.13 9.01
N ILE A 8 3.85 20.92 9.21
CA ILE A 8 2.83 21.23 8.19
C ILE A 8 2.46 22.73 8.24
N PRO A 9 2.65 23.52 7.16
CA PRO A 9 2.50 24.98 7.20
C PRO A 9 1.05 25.42 7.47
N PHE A 10 0.89 26.39 8.37
CA PHE A 10 -0.38 26.98 8.79
C PHE A 10 -0.81 28.11 7.84
N GLY A 11 -1.61 27.80 6.83
CA GLY A 11 -2.31 28.80 6.01
C GLY A 11 -3.68 29.16 6.59
N ARG A 12 -3.95 30.45 6.81
CA ARG A 12 -5.24 30.97 7.31
C ARG A 12 -6.34 30.83 6.24
N LYS A 13 -7.24 29.86 6.43
CA LYS A 13 -8.67 29.84 6.06
C LYS A 13 -9.26 28.56 6.65
N THR A 14 -10.44 28.64 7.26
CA THR A 14 -11.16 27.54 7.93
C THR A 14 -11.63 26.47 6.93
N TYR A 15 -10.69 25.68 6.42
CA TYR A 15 -10.94 24.32 6.01
C TYR A 15 -10.65 23.46 7.24
N LEU A 16 -11.55 22.54 7.59
CA LEU A 16 -11.21 21.41 8.47
C LEU A 16 -9.84 20.90 8.02
N ARG A 17 -8.89 20.76 8.95
CA ARG A 17 -7.53 20.32 8.64
C ARG A 17 -7.57 18.87 8.16
N LEU A 18 -7.79 18.71 6.87
CA LEU A 18 -7.71 17.45 6.18
C LEU A 18 -6.23 17.09 6.07
N ASN A 19 -5.83 16.03 6.77
CA ASN A 19 -4.51 15.44 6.66
C ASN A 19 -4.69 14.08 6.01
N PRO A 20 -4.48 13.95 4.69
CA PRO A 20 -4.74 12.71 3.98
C PRO A 20 -3.94 11.54 4.55
N LEU A 21 -2.70 11.77 4.99
CA LEU A 21 -1.91 10.71 5.62
C LEU A 21 -2.61 10.18 6.87
N ARG A 22 -3.16 11.08 7.68
CA ARG A 22 -3.89 10.72 8.88
C ARG A 22 -5.21 10.01 8.55
N ASP A 23 -5.98 10.57 7.62
CA ASP A 23 -7.31 10.07 7.28
C ASP A 23 -7.27 8.70 6.60
N PHE A 24 -6.22 8.44 5.81
CA PHE A 24 -6.07 7.23 5.02
C PHE A 24 -5.27 6.11 5.70
N PHE A 25 -4.24 6.47 6.47
CA PHE A 25 -3.24 5.50 6.93
C PHE A 25 -3.09 5.44 8.46
N LEU A 26 -3.62 6.40 9.23
CA LEU A 26 -3.47 6.36 10.69
C LEU A 26 -4.33 5.25 11.30
N CYS A 27 -3.67 4.17 11.72
CA CYS A 27 -4.24 3.10 12.53
C CYS A 27 -4.14 3.38 14.02
N SER A 28 -4.94 2.68 14.81
CA SER A 28 -4.83 2.64 16.27
C SER A 28 -4.91 1.20 16.76
N THR A 29 -4.04 0.87 17.70
CA THR A 29 -3.98 -0.44 18.37
C THR A 29 -4.30 -0.27 19.83
N ILE A 30 -5.11 -1.16 20.38
CA ILE A 30 -5.47 -1.20 21.80
C ILE A 30 -4.74 -2.36 22.44
N SER A 31 -3.88 -2.05 23.42
CA SER A 31 -3.27 -3.02 24.32
C SER A 31 -4.15 -3.15 25.57
N ILE A 32 -4.76 -4.32 25.75
CA ILE A 32 -5.57 -4.66 26.92
C ILE A 32 -4.71 -5.49 27.87
N LEU A 33 -4.66 -5.10 29.14
CA LEU A 33 -3.94 -5.79 30.20
C LEU A 33 -4.92 -6.21 31.29
N SER A 34 -5.05 -7.52 31.52
CA SER A 34 -5.95 -8.09 32.53
C SER A 34 -5.15 -8.71 33.67
N CYS A 35 -5.48 -8.35 34.90
CA CYS A 35 -4.85 -8.91 36.09
C CYS A 35 -5.37 -10.34 36.35
N SER A 36 -4.47 -11.25 36.75
CA SER A 36 -4.88 -12.63 37.08
C SER A 36 -5.41 -12.78 38.51
N ASN A 37 -5.07 -11.85 39.41
CA ASN A 37 -5.43 -11.92 40.82
C ASN A 37 -6.70 -11.11 41.16
N CYS A 38 -7.01 -10.08 40.38
CA CYS A 38 -8.23 -9.30 40.51
C CYS A 38 -8.84 -9.05 39.13
N SER A 39 -10.14 -8.76 39.07
CA SER A 39 -10.84 -8.49 37.80
C SER A 39 -10.55 -7.10 37.21
N TYR A 40 -9.43 -6.47 37.59
CA TYR A 40 -9.04 -5.16 37.05
C TYR A 40 -8.41 -5.33 35.67
N THR A 41 -8.92 -4.56 34.70
CA THR A 41 -8.41 -4.49 33.34
C THR A 41 -8.06 -3.05 33.01
N SER A 42 -6.88 -2.83 32.43
CA SER A 42 -6.49 -1.55 31.85
C SER A 42 -6.34 -1.66 30.33
N SER A 43 -6.55 -0.56 29.63
CA SER A 43 -6.38 -0.47 28.18
C SER A 43 -5.57 0.76 27.81
N GLN A 44 -4.61 0.60 26.90
CA GLN A 44 -3.81 1.68 26.35
C GLN A 44 -3.93 1.67 24.82
N THR A 45 -4.22 2.83 24.25
CA THR A 45 -4.32 2.99 22.79
C THR A 45 -3.06 3.67 22.24
N GLU A 46 -2.48 3.11 21.19
CA GLU A 46 -1.33 3.65 20.48
C GLU A 46 -1.65 3.82 18.99
N THR A 47 -1.24 4.95 18.42
CA THR A 47 -1.43 5.23 17.00
C THR A 47 -0.23 4.79 16.16
N CYS A 48 -0.50 4.35 14.93
CA CYS A 48 0.48 3.82 14.00
C CYS A 48 0.14 4.22 12.56
N TYR A 49 1.13 4.22 11.67
CA TYR A 49 0.90 4.29 10.22
C TYR A 49 1.14 2.95 9.52
N ALA A 50 1.86 2.05 10.18
CA ALA A 50 2.15 0.71 9.69
C ALA A 50 2.16 -0.28 10.85
N LEU A 51 1.70 -1.49 10.60
CA LEU A 51 1.78 -2.61 11.53
C LEU A 51 3.09 -3.35 11.29
N SER A 52 3.99 -3.29 12.28
CA SER A 52 5.24 -4.05 12.24
C SER A 52 5.01 -5.43 12.86
N LEU A 53 5.03 -6.47 12.02
CA LEU A 53 4.80 -7.85 12.44
C LEU A 53 6.14 -8.58 12.60
N GLY A 54 6.35 -9.17 13.78
CA GLY A 54 7.44 -10.11 13.99
C GLY A 54 7.16 -11.40 13.23
N ILE A 55 8.15 -11.87 12.48
CA ILE A 55 8.02 -13.05 11.62
C ILE A 55 9.11 -14.10 11.86
N THR A 56 8.91 -15.31 11.36
CA THR A 56 9.88 -16.41 11.30
C THR A 56 9.90 -16.98 9.89
N ALA A 57 10.92 -17.76 9.54
CA ALA A 57 11.22 -18.14 8.15
C ALA A 57 10.12 -18.95 7.42
N GLU A 58 9.17 -19.55 8.14
CA GLU A 58 8.15 -20.45 7.59
C GLU A 58 6.72 -20.10 8.04
N MET A 59 6.42 -18.80 8.23
CA MET A 59 5.07 -18.38 8.60
C MET A 59 4.31 -17.72 7.44
N SER A 60 2.99 -17.85 7.44
CA SER A 60 2.11 -17.05 6.60
C SER A 60 1.83 -15.68 7.26
N LEU A 61 1.40 -14.70 6.46
CA LEU A 61 0.95 -13.41 6.99
C LEU A 61 -0.19 -13.59 8.03
N ALA A 62 -1.11 -14.52 7.78
CA ALA A 62 -2.18 -14.83 8.72
C ALA A 62 -1.65 -15.38 10.06
N ALA A 63 -0.61 -16.22 10.03
CA ALA A 63 0.05 -16.70 11.24
C ALA A 63 0.77 -15.57 11.98
N ALA A 64 1.42 -14.65 11.27
CA ALA A 64 2.06 -13.46 11.85
C ALA A 64 1.06 -12.56 12.57
N LEU A 65 -0.09 -12.28 11.94
CA LEU A 65 -1.19 -11.52 12.53
C LEU A 65 -1.79 -12.24 13.74
N SER A 66 -2.04 -13.55 13.62
CA SER A 66 -2.52 -14.36 14.73
C SER A 66 -1.56 -14.33 15.92
N PHE A 67 -0.25 -14.36 15.69
CA PHE A 67 0.76 -14.23 16.73
C PHE A 67 0.81 -12.83 17.35
N PHE A 68 0.63 -11.78 16.53
CA PHE A 68 0.55 -10.39 16.99
C PHE A 68 -0.64 -10.17 17.93
N ASN A 69 -1.81 -10.74 17.59
CA ASN A 69 -3.04 -10.63 18.37
C ASN A 69 -3.19 -11.70 19.47
N LYS A 70 -2.27 -12.66 19.56
CA LYS A 70 -2.29 -13.70 20.59
C LYS A 70 -2.15 -13.07 21.97
N MET A 71 -2.91 -13.60 22.92
CA MET A 71 -2.78 -13.26 24.33
C MET A 71 -1.41 -13.74 24.87
N LYS A 72 -0.70 -12.85 25.55
CA LYS A 72 0.64 -13.09 26.10
C LYS A 72 0.60 -12.92 27.61
N GLU A 73 1.13 -13.90 28.35
CA GLU A 73 1.33 -13.76 29.79
C GLU A 73 2.57 -12.89 30.04
N LEU A 74 2.42 -11.89 30.89
CA LEU A 74 3.50 -11.06 31.41
C LEU A 74 3.66 -11.36 32.90
N ALA A 75 4.87 -11.70 33.30
CA ALA A 75 5.22 -11.87 34.70
C ALA A 75 5.57 -10.51 35.33
N ASP A 76 5.31 -10.40 36.64
CA ASP A 76 5.81 -9.31 37.48
C ASP A 76 5.30 -7.90 37.12
N VAL A 77 4.04 -7.80 36.71
CA VAL A 77 3.39 -6.52 36.38
C VAL A 77 2.74 -5.92 37.62
N LEU A 78 3.00 -4.63 37.91
CA LEU A 78 2.33 -3.92 38.99
C LEU A 78 0.89 -3.60 38.59
N CYS A 79 -0.08 -4.19 39.28
CA CYS A 79 -1.50 -3.95 39.03
C CYS A 79 -1.99 -2.69 39.73
N ASP A 80 -2.71 -1.83 39.01
CA ASP A 80 -3.30 -0.62 39.59
C ASP A 80 -4.47 -0.88 40.54
N GLY A 81 -5.18 -2.00 40.38
CA GLY A 81 -6.30 -2.39 41.25
C GLY A 81 -5.84 -2.94 42.61
N CYS A 82 -5.04 -4.01 42.61
CA CYS A 82 -4.60 -4.66 43.85
C CYS A 82 -3.26 -4.13 44.40
N LYS A 83 -2.56 -3.26 43.67
CA LYS A 83 -1.25 -2.68 44.02
C LYS A 83 -0.15 -3.72 44.30
N GLN A 84 -0.31 -4.93 43.79
CA GLN A 84 0.66 -6.02 43.90
C GLN A 84 1.29 -6.33 42.54
N ARG A 85 2.49 -6.91 42.56
CA ARG A 85 3.10 -7.48 41.36
C ARG A 85 2.51 -8.84 41.07
N VAL A 86 1.92 -8.99 39.90
CA VAL A 86 1.12 -10.14 39.51
C VAL A 86 1.48 -10.58 38.10
N LYS A 87 1.06 -11.79 37.77
CA LYS A 87 0.96 -12.20 36.37
C LYS A 87 -0.24 -11.49 35.73
N ALA A 88 -0.05 -10.97 34.53
CA ALA A 88 -1.09 -10.30 33.78
C ALA A 88 -1.13 -10.80 32.34
N GLU A 89 -2.32 -10.84 31.77
CA GLU A 89 -2.53 -11.22 30.38
C GLU A 89 -2.60 -9.94 29.52
N LYS A 90 -1.71 -9.84 28.52
CA LYS A 90 -1.71 -8.77 27.54
C LYS A 90 -2.26 -9.26 26.21
N LYS A 91 -3.22 -8.54 25.64
CA LYS A 91 -3.74 -8.76 24.29
C LYS A 91 -3.68 -7.46 23.50
N ILE A 92 -3.28 -7.53 22.24
CA ILE A 92 -3.26 -6.39 21.33
C ILE A 92 -4.34 -6.61 20.26
N LEU A 93 -5.11 -5.56 19.98
CA LEU A 93 -6.16 -5.55 18.95
C LEU A 93 -6.04 -4.29 18.12
N LEU A 94 -6.46 -4.34 16.86
CA LEU A 94 -6.69 -3.14 16.06
C LEU A 94 -8.03 -2.52 16.44
N GLU A 95 -8.07 -1.23 16.70
CA GLU A 95 -9.31 -0.58 17.15
C GLU A 95 -10.35 -0.52 16.02
N LYS A 96 -9.93 0.06 14.89
CA LYS A 96 -10.74 0.29 13.70
C LYS A 96 -9.90 0.07 12.44
N GLY A 97 -10.53 -0.47 11.40
CA GLY A 97 -9.93 -0.60 10.08
C GLY A 97 -9.70 0.75 9.40
N VAL A 98 -8.54 0.89 8.79
CA VAL A 98 -8.13 2.06 8.00
C VAL A 98 -8.49 1.85 6.53
N PRO A 99 -8.64 2.92 5.72
CA PRO A 99 -8.73 2.79 4.27
C PRO A 99 -7.56 2.02 3.66
N PHE A 100 -6.34 2.40 4.03
CA PHE A 100 -5.11 1.80 3.51
C PHE A 100 -4.27 1.26 4.65
N LEU A 101 -4.05 -0.04 4.63
CA LEU A 101 -3.29 -0.77 5.62
C LEU A 101 -1.88 -1.03 5.11
N ILE A 102 -0.89 -0.54 5.86
CA ILE A 102 0.53 -0.82 5.62
C ILE A 102 0.98 -1.88 6.62
N ILE A 103 1.53 -2.98 6.13
CA ILE A 103 2.10 -4.04 6.96
C ILE A 103 3.59 -4.14 6.66
N GLN A 104 4.43 -3.92 7.66
CA GLN A 104 5.86 -4.13 7.59
C GLN A 104 6.18 -5.49 8.22
N LEU A 105 6.88 -6.34 7.48
CA LEU A 105 7.40 -7.60 8.01
C LEU A 105 8.79 -7.36 8.59
N SER A 106 8.94 -7.49 9.90
CA SER A 106 10.21 -7.27 10.61
C SER A 106 11.18 -8.41 10.34
N LYS A 107 11.80 -8.40 9.15
CA LYS A 107 12.79 -9.38 8.69
C LYS A 107 14.15 -9.25 9.36
N PHE A 108 14.39 -8.21 10.15
CA PHE A 108 15.68 -7.94 10.80
C PHE A 108 15.52 -8.06 12.31
N TYR A 109 16.22 -9.03 12.91
CA TYR A 109 16.29 -9.17 14.37
C TYR A 109 17.42 -8.31 14.95
N SER A 110 18.51 -8.20 14.20
CA SER A 110 19.68 -7.34 14.39
C SER A 110 20.00 -6.66 13.04
N SER A 111 20.85 -5.64 13.03
CA SER A 111 21.25 -4.96 11.77
C SER A 111 21.96 -5.88 10.77
N GLU A 112 22.40 -7.07 11.20
CA GLU A 112 23.20 -8.01 10.40
C GLU A 112 22.46 -9.32 10.08
N ASP A 113 21.40 -9.67 10.83
CA ASP A 113 20.68 -10.93 10.66
C ASP A 113 19.31 -10.73 10.01
N LYS A 114 19.27 -10.86 8.69
CA LYS A 114 18.02 -10.94 7.93
C LYS A 114 17.46 -12.36 7.94
N ILE A 115 16.19 -12.48 8.31
CA ILE A 115 15.40 -13.70 8.17
C ILE A 115 15.23 -14.00 6.68
N LYS A 116 16.01 -14.98 6.21
CA LYS A 116 15.91 -15.56 4.87
C LYS A 116 14.76 -16.57 4.91
N GLY A 117 13.58 -16.16 4.47
CA GLY A 117 12.39 -17.00 4.49
C GLY A 117 11.23 -16.33 3.79
N TYR A 118 10.56 -17.11 2.94
CA TYR A 118 9.40 -16.66 2.18
C TYR A 118 8.18 -16.63 3.09
N ILE A 119 7.52 -15.47 3.14
CA ILE A 119 6.26 -15.29 3.88
C ILE A 119 5.11 -15.29 2.89
N ALA A 120 4.26 -16.31 2.96
CA ALA A 120 3.07 -16.37 2.14
C ALA A 120 2.10 -15.23 2.51
N PHE A 121 1.73 -14.41 1.54
CA PHE A 121 0.76 -13.33 1.70
C PHE A 121 -0.42 -13.52 0.73
N PRO A 122 -1.67 -13.30 1.19
CA PRO A 122 -2.84 -13.45 0.34
C PRO A 122 -3.10 -12.18 -0.47
N LEU A 123 -3.78 -12.32 -1.62
CA LEU A 123 -4.29 -11.15 -2.35
C LEU A 123 -5.47 -10.49 -1.63
N LEU A 124 -6.25 -11.28 -0.90
CA LEU A 124 -7.37 -10.83 -0.07
C LEU A 124 -7.08 -11.14 1.39
N LEU A 125 -7.09 -10.11 2.22
CA LEU A 125 -6.78 -10.20 3.63
C LEU A 125 -8.01 -9.84 4.45
N ASP A 126 -8.50 -10.79 5.24
CA ASP A 126 -9.52 -10.52 6.25
C ASP A 126 -8.87 -10.12 7.57
N MET A 127 -9.09 -8.87 7.98
CA MET A 127 -8.60 -8.33 9.24
C MET A 127 -9.64 -8.39 10.37
N THR A 128 -10.87 -8.82 10.09
CA THR A 128 -11.97 -8.90 11.05
C THR A 128 -11.60 -9.63 12.35
N PRO A 129 -10.89 -10.79 12.35
CA PRO A 129 -10.56 -11.49 13.60
C PRO A 129 -9.51 -10.78 14.48
N TYR A 130 -8.81 -9.78 13.94
CA TYR A 130 -7.71 -9.08 14.60
C TYR A 130 -8.12 -7.70 15.16
N CYS A 131 -9.41 -7.36 15.02
CA CYS A 131 -9.96 -6.06 15.36
C CYS A 131 -10.89 -6.12 16.59
N SER A 132 -10.95 -5.01 17.32
CA SER A 132 -11.84 -4.78 18.48
C SER A 132 -13.30 -4.65 18.04
N SER A 133 -13.52 -3.99 16.90
CA SER A 133 -14.86 -3.79 16.32
C SER A 133 -15.02 -4.67 15.06
N PRO A 134 -15.75 -5.79 15.11
CA PRO A 134 -15.99 -6.63 13.95
C PRO A 134 -16.97 -5.93 13.00
N SER A 135 -16.42 -5.16 12.06
CA SER A 135 -17.10 -4.65 10.88
C SER A 135 -16.33 -5.18 9.68
N ASP A 136 -16.95 -5.32 8.50
CA ASP A 136 -16.32 -5.92 7.32
C ASP A 136 -14.94 -5.30 7.01
N MET A 137 -13.88 -5.99 7.42
CA MET A 137 -12.48 -5.52 7.34
C MET A 137 -11.72 -6.36 6.31
N GLU A 138 -12.32 -6.51 5.14
CA GLU A 138 -11.65 -7.14 3.99
C GLU A 138 -10.77 -6.13 3.26
N TYR A 139 -9.55 -6.53 2.98
CA TYR A 139 -8.60 -5.76 2.20
C TYR A 139 -8.10 -6.52 0.98
N GLU A 140 -7.76 -5.78 -0.06
CA GLU A 140 -7.15 -6.28 -1.29
C GLU A 140 -5.71 -5.74 -1.39
N LEU A 141 -4.75 -6.63 -1.68
CA LEU A 141 -3.37 -6.27 -1.93
C LEU A 141 -3.29 -5.49 -3.26
N TYR A 142 -2.72 -4.29 -3.23
CA TYR A 142 -2.51 -3.50 -4.44
C TYR A 142 -1.03 -3.23 -4.74
N SER A 143 -0.15 -3.36 -3.74
CA SER A 143 1.29 -3.23 -3.93
C SER A 143 2.08 -3.88 -2.80
N PHE A 144 3.34 -4.18 -3.06
CA PHE A 144 4.31 -4.51 -2.03
C PHE A 144 5.73 -4.15 -2.48
N ILE A 145 6.63 -4.03 -1.52
CA ILE A 145 8.06 -3.78 -1.70
C ILE A 145 8.82 -5.05 -1.36
N VAL A 146 9.80 -5.38 -2.19
CA VAL A 146 10.80 -6.42 -1.93
C VAL A 146 12.11 -5.76 -1.56
N HIS A 147 12.81 -6.35 -0.59
CA HIS A 147 14.17 -5.95 -0.24
C HIS A 147 15.14 -7.11 -0.53
N VAL A 148 16.15 -6.88 -1.36
CA VAL A 148 17.23 -7.83 -1.63
C VAL A 148 18.53 -7.27 -1.04
N GLY A 149 19.12 -8.01 -0.12
CA GLY A 149 20.25 -7.52 0.69
C GLY A 149 20.30 -8.26 2.01
N GLU A 150 21.45 -8.23 2.68
CA GLU A 150 21.68 -8.95 3.94
C GLU A 150 21.41 -8.08 5.17
N THR A 151 21.60 -6.76 5.07
CA THR A 151 21.40 -5.82 6.18
C THR A 151 20.21 -4.89 5.91
N ASP A 152 19.78 -4.15 6.93
CA ASP A 152 18.72 -3.15 6.82
C ASP A 152 19.14 -1.90 6.03
N SER A 153 20.45 -1.64 6.00
CA SER A 153 21.09 -0.43 5.48
C SER A 153 21.72 -0.61 4.11
N LEU A 154 21.98 -1.85 3.69
CA LEU A 154 22.57 -2.20 2.40
C LEU A 154 21.70 -3.22 1.68
N GLY A 155 21.23 -2.83 0.51
CA GLY A 155 20.48 -3.68 -0.38
C GLY A 155 19.78 -2.90 -1.47
N HIS A 156 18.88 -3.59 -2.15
CA HIS A 156 18.13 -3.10 -3.28
C HIS A 156 16.64 -3.24 -3.02
N TYR A 157 15.89 -2.18 -3.28
CA TYR A 157 14.44 -2.14 -3.11
C TYR A 157 13.77 -1.99 -4.46
N TYR A 158 12.78 -2.83 -4.70
CA TYR A 158 11.93 -2.74 -5.88
C TYR A 158 10.49 -3.07 -5.50
N ALA A 159 9.54 -2.67 -6.34
CA ALA A 159 8.13 -2.76 -6.02
C ALA A 159 7.36 -3.61 -7.02
N PHE A 160 6.27 -4.20 -6.54
CA PHE A 160 5.22 -4.75 -7.38
C PHE A 160 3.95 -3.94 -7.17
N VAL A 161 3.25 -3.64 -8.25
CA VAL A 161 1.98 -2.89 -8.21
C VAL A 161 0.93 -3.56 -9.09
N SER A 162 -0.29 -3.60 -8.58
CA SER A 162 -1.47 -4.05 -9.31
C SER A 162 -2.14 -2.84 -9.98
N MET A 163 -2.39 -2.95 -11.28
CA MET A 163 -3.11 -1.97 -12.08
C MET A 163 -4.08 -2.70 -13.01
N PRO A 164 -5.28 -2.14 -13.24
CA PRO A 164 -6.56 -2.90 -13.32
C PRO A 164 -6.42 -4.43 -13.47
N SER A 165 -5.98 -5.11 -12.39
CA SER A 165 -5.82 -6.58 -12.29
C SER A 165 -4.62 -7.21 -13.03
N LEU A 166 -3.74 -6.41 -13.63
CA LEU A 166 -2.41 -6.81 -14.11
C LEU A 166 -1.35 -6.40 -13.08
N TRP A 167 -0.29 -7.19 -12.98
CA TRP A 167 0.82 -6.90 -12.09
C TRP A 167 2.03 -6.42 -12.85
N TYR A 168 2.71 -5.45 -12.26
CA TYR A 168 3.92 -4.87 -12.81
C TYR A 168 5.02 -4.88 -11.76
N LYS A 169 6.24 -5.23 -12.17
CA LYS A 169 7.47 -5.09 -11.41
C LYS A 169 8.11 -3.76 -11.80
N LEU A 170 8.37 -2.92 -10.79
CA LEU A 170 9.05 -1.63 -10.90
C LEU A 170 10.41 -1.77 -10.24
N ASN A 171 11.46 -1.77 -11.06
CA ASN A 171 12.83 -1.95 -10.61
C ASN A 171 13.70 -0.83 -11.19
N ASP A 172 13.90 0.23 -10.40
CA ASP A 172 14.54 1.47 -10.86
C ASP A 172 13.86 2.04 -12.12
N GLU A 173 14.55 2.00 -13.27
CA GLU A 173 14.04 2.45 -14.56
C GLU A 173 13.25 1.37 -15.33
N ASP A 174 13.33 0.11 -14.88
CA ASP A 174 12.65 -1.02 -15.51
C ASP A 174 11.19 -1.13 -15.05
N PHE A 175 10.32 -1.41 -16.02
CA PHE A 175 8.89 -1.58 -15.82
C PHE A 175 8.39 -2.78 -16.64
N ASP A 176 8.14 -3.90 -15.95
CA ASP A 176 7.80 -5.17 -16.58
C ASP A 176 6.43 -5.68 -16.11
N GLU A 177 5.57 -6.08 -17.05
CA GLU A 177 4.37 -6.86 -16.72
C GLU A 177 4.79 -8.26 -16.26
N VAL A 178 4.18 -8.74 -15.18
CA VAL A 178 4.52 -10.02 -14.54
C VAL A 178 3.28 -10.84 -14.22
N ASP A 179 3.42 -12.16 -14.34
CA ASP A 179 2.35 -13.09 -13.98
C ASP A 179 2.13 -13.15 -12.46
N ILE A 180 0.86 -13.31 -12.05
CA ILE A 180 0.48 -13.37 -10.65
C ILE A 180 1.18 -14.50 -9.88
N GLN A 181 1.48 -15.64 -10.51
CA GLN A 181 2.21 -16.73 -9.86
C GLN A 181 3.65 -16.34 -9.54
N ALA A 182 4.26 -15.47 -10.36
CA ALA A 182 5.59 -14.93 -10.08
C ALA A 182 5.54 -13.90 -8.95
N VAL A 183 4.48 -13.09 -8.90
CA VAL A 183 4.22 -12.10 -7.84
C VAL A 183 4.07 -12.76 -6.48
N LEU A 184 3.27 -13.82 -6.40
CA LEU A 184 3.01 -14.52 -5.14
C LEU A 184 4.24 -15.26 -4.61
N LYS A 185 5.27 -15.53 -5.42
CA LYS A 185 6.52 -16.17 -5.00
C LYS A 185 7.58 -15.20 -4.48
N GLN A 186 7.30 -13.90 -4.46
CA GLN A 186 8.26 -12.88 -4.05
C GLN A 186 8.40 -12.82 -2.53
N ASP A 187 9.58 -12.44 -2.06
CA ASP A 187 9.84 -12.25 -0.64
C ASP A 187 9.49 -10.82 -0.20
N ALA A 188 8.20 -10.58 0.05
CA ALA A 188 7.69 -9.26 0.41
C ALA A 188 8.30 -8.76 1.74
N TYR A 189 8.60 -7.46 1.80
CA TYR A 189 9.07 -6.77 3.01
C TYR A 189 8.00 -5.83 3.57
N ILE A 190 7.37 -5.02 2.71
CA ILE A 190 6.26 -4.12 3.09
C ILE A 190 5.10 -4.39 2.16
N LEU A 191 3.92 -4.66 2.72
CA LEU A 191 2.68 -4.91 1.98
C LEU A 191 1.72 -3.73 2.12
N PHE A 192 1.06 -3.40 1.01
CA PHE A 192 0.07 -2.34 0.94
C PHE A 192 -1.29 -2.91 0.53
N TYR A 193 -2.24 -2.76 1.44
CA TYR A 193 -3.59 -3.28 1.34
C TYR A 193 -4.60 -2.13 1.30
N LYS A 194 -5.59 -2.19 0.41
CA LYS A 194 -6.72 -1.24 0.36
C LYS A 194 -7.99 -1.95 0.82
N ARG A 195 -8.83 -1.29 1.60
CA ARG A 195 -10.10 -1.89 2.07
C ARG A 195 -11.09 -2.02 0.91
N ARG A 196 -11.76 -3.18 0.77
CA ARG A 196 -12.66 -3.46 -0.36
C ARG A 196 -13.95 -2.64 -0.33
N THR A 197 -14.50 -2.44 0.86
CA THR A 197 -15.73 -1.68 1.09
C THR A 197 -15.47 -0.19 1.28
N LEU A 198 -14.36 0.33 0.74
CA LEU A 198 -14.06 1.75 0.80
C LEU A 198 -15.11 2.53 0.02
N ASP A 199 -16.08 3.08 0.75
CA ASP A 199 -16.96 4.09 0.22
C ASP A 199 -16.22 5.43 0.23
N ILE A 200 -15.71 5.75 -0.95
CA ILE A 200 -14.95 6.95 -1.26
C ILE A 200 -15.77 8.22 -1.00
N THR A 201 -17.11 8.13 -0.98
CA THR A 201 -17.99 9.27 -0.70
C THR A 201 -17.97 9.72 0.77
N ILE A 202 -17.45 8.88 1.67
CA ILE A 202 -17.28 9.18 3.11
C ILE A 202 -15.91 9.83 3.39
N LEU A 203 -15.01 9.84 2.40
CA LEU A 203 -13.77 10.59 2.53
C LEU A 203 -14.12 12.08 2.52
N PRO A 204 -13.56 12.89 3.43
CA PRO A 204 -13.78 14.32 3.38
C PRO A 204 -13.43 14.82 1.98
N SER A 205 -14.20 15.77 1.46
CA SER A 205 -14.17 16.27 0.08
C SER A 205 -12.78 16.77 -0.35
N TYR A 206 -11.85 15.86 -0.56
CA TYR A 206 -10.66 16.07 -1.36
C TYR A 206 -11.18 16.29 -2.77
N SER A 207 -10.68 17.32 -3.47
CA SER A 207 -11.07 17.57 -4.86
C SER A 207 -11.01 16.25 -5.63
N ASP A 208 -12.08 15.94 -6.38
CA ASP A 208 -12.24 14.68 -7.13
C ASP A 208 -10.94 14.24 -7.80
N SER A 209 -10.13 15.18 -8.29
CA SER A 209 -8.81 14.96 -8.88
C SER A 209 -7.82 14.10 -8.09
N PHE A 210 -7.71 14.19 -6.75
CA PHE A 210 -6.70 13.42 -5.98
C PHE A 210 -7.17 11.99 -5.70
N VAL A 211 -8.47 11.84 -5.44
CA VAL A 211 -9.12 10.55 -5.23
C VAL A 211 -9.22 9.78 -6.56
N GLU A 212 -9.56 10.47 -7.64
CA GLU A 212 -9.56 9.96 -9.02
C GLU A 212 -8.14 9.53 -9.46
N LEU A 213 -7.10 10.25 -9.03
CA LEU A 213 -5.68 9.88 -9.23
C LEU A 213 -5.30 8.56 -8.55
N LEU A 214 -5.78 8.33 -7.33
CA LEU A 214 -5.50 7.12 -6.54
C LEU A 214 -6.33 5.91 -6.97
N VAL A 215 -7.51 6.14 -7.56
CA VAL A 215 -8.52 5.09 -7.78
C VAL A 215 -8.73 4.75 -9.26
N THR A 216 -8.59 5.70 -10.20
CA THR A 216 -9.07 5.52 -11.59
C THR A 216 -8.04 5.79 -12.68
N ARG A 217 -7.00 6.59 -12.45
CA ARG A 217 -5.97 6.81 -13.47
C ARG A 217 -5.01 5.63 -13.45
N PRO A 218 -4.82 4.90 -14.58
CA PRO A 218 -3.74 3.91 -14.64
C PRO A 218 -2.43 4.66 -14.39
N VAL A 219 -1.57 4.11 -13.51
CA VAL A 219 -0.29 4.74 -13.13
C VAL A 219 0.60 5.00 -14.36
N SER A 220 0.33 4.35 -15.50
CA SER A 220 0.91 4.69 -16.81
C SER A 220 0.70 6.15 -17.24
N ALA A 221 -0.45 6.77 -16.95
CA ALA A 221 -0.71 8.18 -17.24
C ALA A 221 0.07 9.11 -16.29
N LEU A 222 0.26 8.69 -15.04
CA LEU A 222 1.06 9.40 -14.03
C LEU A 222 2.56 9.33 -14.33
N LEU A 223 3.07 8.16 -14.73
CA LEU A 223 4.46 7.95 -15.13
C LEU A 223 4.81 8.73 -16.41
N TRP A 224 3.87 8.87 -17.36
CA TRP A 224 4.02 9.77 -18.52
C TRP A 224 4.12 11.25 -18.12
N GLU A 225 3.35 11.68 -17.12
CA GLU A 225 3.38 13.08 -16.62
C GLU A 225 4.63 13.38 -15.78
N MET A 226 5.17 12.39 -15.07
CA MET A 226 6.37 12.48 -14.24
C MET A 226 7.69 12.21 -14.98
N SER A 227 7.63 11.83 -16.26
CA SER A 227 8.82 11.60 -17.09
C SER A 227 9.63 12.90 -17.28
N PRO A 228 10.97 12.91 -17.15
CA PRO A 228 11.82 14.11 -17.31
C PRO A 228 11.79 14.74 -18.72
N THR A 229 11.05 14.15 -19.66
CA THR A 229 10.98 14.57 -21.06
C THR A 229 10.02 15.74 -21.30
N ARG A 230 9.31 16.24 -20.28
CA ARG A 230 8.66 17.57 -20.35
C ARG A 230 9.72 18.67 -20.38
N GLY A 231 10.31 18.89 -21.55
CA GLY A 231 11.21 20.01 -21.77
C GLY A 231 12.11 19.97 -23.00
N ARG A 232 12.03 18.98 -23.90
CA ARG A 232 12.79 19.04 -25.17
C ARG A 232 11.94 18.64 -26.38
N PRO A 233 11.64 19.56 -27.31
CA PRO A 233 11.14 19.16 -28.61
C PRO A 233 12.27 18.45 -29.36
N GLY A 234 12.10 17.16 -29.66
CA GLY A 234 12.95 16.46 -30.65
C GLY A 234 13.66 15.16 -30.24
N ALA A 235 13.22 14.40 -29.23
CA ALA A 235 13.78 13.06 -28.97
C ALA A 235 12.75 11.95 -29.24
N ASN A 236 12.70 11.48 -30.49
CA ASN A 236 12.00 10.25 -30.85
C ASN A 236 12.80 9.05 -30.33
N ASN A 237 12.46 8.55 -29.14
CA ASN A 237 12.99 7.27 -28.65
C ASN A 237 11.96 6.15 -28.90
N PRO A 238 12.21 5.22 -29.84
CA PRO A 238 11.24 4.21 -30.28
C PRO A 238 10.88 3.14 -29.24
N ALA A 239 11.61 3.06 -28.11
CA ALA A 239 11.30 2.11 -27.03
C ALA A 239 10.07 2.52 -26.20
N LEU A 240 9.91 3.81 -25.90
CA LEU A 240 8.81 4.32 -25.07
C LEU A 240 7.50 4.50 -25.85
N LEU A 241 7.57 4.84 -27.15
CA LEU A 241 6.38 4.88 -28.02
C LEU A 241 5.74 3.49 -28.17
N ASN A 242 6.53 2.42 -28.13
CA ASN A 242 6.02 1.06 -28.23
C ASN A 242 5.30 0.60 -26.95
N CYS A 243 5.69 1.10 -25.76
CA CYS A 243 4.94 0.87 -24.51
C CYS A 243 3.56 1.55 -24.53
N SER A 244 3.50 2.81 -24.96
CA SER A 244 2.22 3.54 -25.08
C SER A 244 1.27 2.93 -26.13
N LEU A 245 1.81 2.42 -27.25
CA LEU A 245 1.01 1.77 -28.30
C LEU A 245 0.52 0.37 -27.93
N ARG A 246 1.25 -0.38 -27.09
CA ARG A 246 0.81 -1.70 -26.59
C ARG A 246 -0.34 -1.57 -25.58
N LEU A 247 -0.29 -0.58 -24.70
CA LEU A 247 -1.36 -0.31 -23.73
C LEU A 247 -2.68 0.15 -24.40
N LEU A 248 -2.60 0.90 -25.50
CA LEU A 248 -3.78 1.37 -26.25
C LEU A 248 -4.48 0.26 -27.07
N ARG A 249 -3.77 -0.82 -27.44
CA ARG A 249 -4.36 -1.93 -28.23
C ARG A 249 -5.15 -2.94 -27.41
N ASN A 250 -4.91 -3.03 -26.11
CA ASN A 250 -5.50 -4.06 -25.24
C ASN A 250 -6.61 -3.53 -24.32
N ALA A 251 -7.03 -2.27 -24.47
CA ALA A 251 -8.19 -1.72 -23.78
C ALA A 251 -9.49 -2.27 -24.40
N PRO A 252 -10.37 -2.95 -23.63
CA PRO A 252 -11.66 -3.40 -24.16
C PRO A 252 -12.58 -2.19 -24.35
N GLY A 253 -12.84 -1.80 -25.61
CA GLY A 253 -13.91 -0.84 -25.93
C GLY A 253 -13.69 0.14 -27.10
N THR A 254 -12.53 0.23 -27.73
CA THR A 254 -12.30 1.22 -28.80
C THR A 254 -12.55 0.66 -30.20
N ARG A 255 -13.81 0.70 -30.66
CA ARG A 255 -14.11 0.68 -32.11
C ARG A 255 -13.60 1.97 -32.74
N TYR A 256 -12.48 1.91 -33.46
CA TYR A 256 -12.08 3.01 -34.35
C TYR A 256 -12.96 3.00 -35.61
N SER A 257 -13.85 3.98 -35.73
CA SER A 257 -14.52 4.31 -36.99
C SER A 257 -13.50 4.90 -37.96
N LYS A 258 -13.30 4.20 -39.08
CA LYS A 258 -12.46 4.62 -40.20
C LYS A 258 -13.19 5.75 -40.96
N ALA A 259 -12.88 7.00 -40.68
CA ALA A 259 -13.34 8.13 -41.50
C ALA A 259 -12.45 8.27 -42.74
N ARG A 260 -13.03 8.01 -43.92
CA ARG A 260 -12.46 8.36 -45.22
C ARG A 260 -12.75 9.84 -45.51
N GLY A 261 -11.71 10.53 -45.99
CA GLY A 261 -11.81 11.53 -47.06
C GLY A 261 -12.13 12.96 -46.63
N GLU A 262 -11.18 13.86 -46.85
CA GLU A 262 -11.39 14.95 -47.81
C GLU A 262 -10.05 15.57 -48.23
N SER A 263 -9.82 15.53 -49.53
CA SER A 263 -8.73 16.12 -50.28
C SER A 263 -9.11 17.54 -50.70
N LEU A 264 -8.21 18.53 -50.60
CA LEU A 264 -8.23 19.75 -51.40
C LEU A 264 -6.84 20.42 -51.35
N GLY A 265 -6.20 20.58 -52.51
CA GLY A 265 -4.89 21.24 -52.63
C GLY A 265 -4.28 21.13 -54.02
N LYS A 266 -4.89 21.82 -54.99
CA LYS A 266 -4.50 21.95 -56.39
C LYS A 266 -3.03 22.38 -56.60
N THR A 267 -2.36 21.76 -57.56
CA THR A 267 -1.45 22.44 -58.51
C THR A 267 -1.57 21.82 -59.90
N ARG A 268 -1.79 22.69 -60.90
CA ARG A 268 -1.90 22.41 -62.34
C ARG A 268 -0.52 22.40 -62.99
N ASN A 269 -0.35 21.57 -64.04
CA ASN A 269 0.26 21.83 -65.36
C ASN A 269 0.29 20.45 -66.10
N ILE A 270 -0.50 20.17 -67.17
CA ILE A 270 -0.38 20.55 -68.61
C ILE A 270 1.00 20.11 -69.17
N CYS A 271 1.26 19.29 -70.20
CA CYS A 271 0.62 18.68 -71.40
C CYS A 271 1.25 17.27 -71.58
N GLY A 272 0.84 16.29 -72.39
CA GLY A 272 0.07 16.26 -73.63
C GLY A 272 0.87 15.46 -74.69
N ALA A 273 0.23 14.44 -75.29
CA ALA A 273 0.65 13.53 -76.37
C ALA A 273 1.59 12.37 -76.02
#